data_AF-A0A7L4QHD1-F1
#
_entry.id   AF-A0A7L4QHD1-F1
#
_cell.length_a   1.000
_cell.length_b   1.000
_cell.length_c   1.000
_cell.angle_alpha   90.00
_cell.angle_beta   90.00
_cell.angle_gamma   90.00
#
_symmetry.space_group_name_H-M   'P 1'
#
loop_
_entity.id
_entity.type
_entity.pdbx_description
1 polymer ?
#
loop_
_entity_poly.entity_id
_entity_poly.type
_entity_poly.pdbx_seq_one_letter_code
_entity_poly.pdbx_strand_id
1 'polypeptide(L)' 'MKDESNIEASEDPKIILREKNISLILDSYDDLFSDFDPRPYSVRGLSDDFLIECRRAVRGIKTESPVLELRLLVPKNKR' A
#
# COMPACT_ATOMS: atom_id res chain seq x y z
N MET A 1 -35.07 6.88 0.21
CA MET A 1 -34.36 8.15 0.00
C MET A 1 -32.99 7.99 0.61
N LYS A 2 -31.95 8.37 -0.13
CA LYS A 2 -30.57 8.35 0.34
C LYS A 2 -30.44 9.45 1.39
N ASP A 3 -30.06 9.10 2.61
CA ASP A 3 -29.45 10.07 3.50
C ASP A 3 -27.93 9.92 3.35
N GLU A 4 -27.43 10.63 2.34
CA GLU A 4 -26.05 11.10 2.33
C GLU A 4 -25.95 12.16 3.44
N SER A 5 -25.43 11.79 4.59
CA SER A 5 -24.97 12.78 5.55
C SER A 5 -23.73 12.29 6.29
N ASN A 6 -22.67 13.06 6.08
CA ASN A 6 -21.55 13.27 7.00
C ASN A 6 -20.58 12.11 7.22
N ILE A 7 -19.56 12.03 6.35
CA ILE A 7 -18.27 11.42 6.69
C ILE A 7 -17.28 12.56 6.88
N GLU A 8 -17.33 13.23 8.03
CA GLU A 8 -16.25 14.11 8.49
C GLU A 8 -15.52 13.48 9.69
N ALA A 9 -14.26 13.13 9.43
CA ALA A 9 -13.09 13.31 10.29
C ALA A 9 -13.19 12.95 11.78
N SER A 10 -12.84 11.70 12.12
CA SER A 10 -11.95 11.39 13.27
C SER A 10 -11.64 9.90 13.37
N GLU A 11 -11.05 9.27 12.35
CA GLU A 11 -10.54 7.91 12.55
C GLU A 11 -9.13 7.97 13.13
N ASP A 12 -9.02 7.60 14.41
CA ASP A 12 -7.76 7.44 15.12
C ASP A 12 -6.83 6.55 14.26
N PRO A 13 -5.61 6.99 13.89
CA PRO A 13 -4.73 6.26 12.98
C PRO A 13 -4.47 4.80 13.43
N LYS A 14 -4.63 4.52 14.73
CA LYS A 14 -4.56 3.16 15.30
C LYS A 14 -5.73 2.26 14.89
N ILE A 15 -6.92 2.82 14.64
CA ILE A 15 -8.11 2.10 14.17
C ILE A 15 -7.92 1.72 12.71
N ILE A 16 -7.47 2.68 11.90
CA ILE A 16 -7.17 2.44 10.49
C ILE A 16 -6.06 1.38 10.34
N LEU A 17 -5.08 1.33 11.24
CA LEU A 17 -4.03 0.29 11.25
C LEU A 17 -4.52 -1.11 11.67
N ARG A 18 -5.68 -1.24 12.33
CA ARG A 18 -6.19 -2.50 12.89
C ARG A 18 -7.04 -3.33 11.94
N GLU A 19 -7.65 -2.71 10.92
CA GLU A 19 -8.50 -3.42 9.96
C GLU A 19 -7.68 -4.04 8.84
N LYS A 20 -7.08 -5.23 9.05
CA LYS A 20 -6.54 -6.11 7.97
C LYS A 20 -5.72 -5.40 6.85
N ASN A 21 -5.00 -4.33 7.18
CA ASN A 21 -4.31 -3.49 6.21
C ASN A 21 -2.86 -3.95 6.08
N ILE A 22 -2.55 -4.62 4.99
CA ILE A 22 -1.18 -5.01 4.67
C ILE A 22 -0.39 -3.73 4.51
N SER A 23 0.66 -3.55 5.31
CA SER A 23 1.48 -2.34 5.29
C SER A 23 2.91 -2.72 4.96
N LEU A 24 3.47 -2.10 3.91
CA LEU A 24 4.87 -2.19 3.55
C LEU A 24 5.54 -0.85 3.82
N ILE A 25 6.70 -0.89 4.48
CA ILE A 25 7.53 0.29 4.70
C ILE A 25 8.54 0.34 3.56
N LEU A 26 8.63 1.48 2.91
CA LEU A 26 9.61 1.75 1.85
C LEU A 26 10.58 2.81 2.35
N ASP A 27 11.85 2.67 2.00
CA ASP A 27 12.86 3.70 2.24
C ASP A 27 12.67 4.88 1.27
N SER A 28 12.20 4.60 0.05
CA SER A 28 11.89 5.59 -0.98
C SER A 28 10.86 5.07 -2.01
N TYR A 29 10.40 5.95 -2.90
CA TYR A 29 9.59 5.53 -4.04
C TYR A 29 10.34 4.66 -5.06
N ASP A 30 11.67 4.74 -5.10
CA ASP A 30 12.47 3.94 -6.03
C ASP A 30 12.40 2.43 -5.70
N ASP A 31 12.14 2.07 -4.43
CA ASP A 31 11.99 0.66 -3.99
C ASP A 31 10.84 -0.07 -4.70
N LEU A 32 9.89 0.68 -5.28
CA LEU A 32 8.78 0.12 -6.06
C LEU A 32 9.23 -0.40 -7.42
N PHE A 33 10.31 0.14 -7.98
CA PHE A 33 10.66 0.00 -9.40
C PHE A 33 11.94 -0.79 -9.61
N SER A 34 12.07 -1.38 -10.80
CA SER A 34 13.31 -2.06 -11.17
C SER A 34 14.40 -1.05 -11.55
N ASP A 35 15.56 -1.15 -10.91
CA ASP A 35 16.76 -0.37 -11.25
C ASP A 35 17.34 -0.72 -12.64
N PHE A 36 16.94 -1.87 -13.20
CA PHE A 36 17.34 -2.30 -14.53
C PHE A 36 16.41 -1.77 -15.62
N ASP A 37 15.30 -1.12 -15.25
CA ASP A 37 14.35 -0.60 -16.21
C ASP A 37 14.77 0.80 -16.71
N PRO A 38 15.20 0.93 -17.98
CA PRO A 38 15.68 2.21 -18.50
C PRO A 38 14.53 3.18 -18.81
N ARG A 39 13.27 2.77 -18.63
CA ARG A 39 12.12 3.59 -18.96
C ARG A 39 11.97 4.80 -18.04
N PRO A 40 11.30 5.88 -18.51
CA PRO A 40 10.97 7.02 -17.66
C PRO A 40 10.13 6.62 -16.45
N TYR A 41 10.29 7.34 -15.33
CA TYR A 41 9.63 7.06 -14.04
C TYR A 41 8.13 6.75 -14.16
N SER A 42 7.40 7.53 -14.97
CA SER A 42 5.96 7.39 -15.17
C SER A 42 5.51 6.06 -15.79
N VAL A 43 6.43 5.28 -16.36
CA VAL A 43 6.16 4.02 -17.04
C VAL A 43 7.16 2.91 -16.66
N ARG A 44 7.95 3.12 -15.60
CA ARG A 44 8.82 2.07 -15.05
C ARG A 44 7.97 0.89 -14.55
N GLY A 45 8.49 -0.30 -14.78
CA GLY A 45 7.95 -1.54 -14.24
C GLY A 45 8.25 -1.64 -12.75
N LEU A 46 7.35 -2.31 -12.04
CA LEU A 46 7.58 -2.67 -10.65
C LEU A 46 8.76 -3.64 -10.54
N SER A 47 9.55 -3.55 -9.47
CA SER A 47 10.63 -4.51 -9.22
C SER A 47 10.06 -5.88 -8.88
N ASP A 48 10.77 -6.93 -9.27
CA ASP A 48 10.43 -8.30 -8.86
C ASP A 48 10.53 -8.47 -7.34
N ASP A 49 11.48 -7.78 -6.70
CA ASP A 49 11.66 -7.78 -5.25
C ASP A 49 10.44 -7.20 -4.54
N PHE A 50 9.93 -6.04 -4.99
CA PHE A 50 8.69 -5.46 -4.45
C PHE A 50 7.50 -6.41 -4.62
N LEU A 51 7.35 -7.03 -5.79
CA LEU A 51 6.28 -7.98 -6.06
C LEU A 51 6.39 -9.24 -5.19
N ILE A 52 7.60 -9.72 -4.93
CA ILE A 52 7.86 -10.85 -4.03
C ILE A 52 7.45 -10.48 -2.60
N GLU A 53 7.82 -9.29 -2.11
CA GLU A 53 7.43 -8.85 -0.78
C GLU A 53 5.92 -8.66 -0.64
N CYS A 54 5.24 -8.15 -1.66
CA CYS A 54 3.78 -8.09 -1.69
C CYS A 54 3.16 -9.50 -1.56
N ARG A 55 3.66 -10.47 -2.34
CA ARG A 55 3.20 -11.88 -2.26
C ARG A 55 3.46 -12.49 -0.88
N ARG A 56 4.61 -12.17 -0.27
CA ARG A 56 4.95 -12.62 1.10
C ARG A 56 4.00 -12.00 2.12
N ALA A 57 3.70 -10.71 1.99
CA ALA A 57 2.87 -9.97 2.94
C ALA A 57 1.41 -10.42 2.92
N VAL A 58 0.88 -10.86 1.77
CA VAL A 58 -0.48 -11.44 1.67
C VAL A 58 -0.54 -12.92 2.07
N ARG A 59 0.61 -13.60 2.16
CA ARG A 59 0.64 -15.06 2.32
C ARG A 59 0.04 -15.48 3.66
N GLY A 60 -0.97 -16.33 3.61
CA GLY A 60 -1.63 -16.84 4.82
C GLY A 60 -2.70 -15.91 5.40
N ILE A 61 -2.94 -14.76 4.78
CA ILE A 61 -4.08 -13.91 5.12
C ILE A 61 -5.35 -14.60 4.64
N LYS A 62 -6.19 -15.00 5.59
CA LYS A 62 -7.55 -15.49 5.34
C LYS A 62 -8.50 -14.32 5.55
N THR A 63 -8.99 -13.77 4.46
CA THR A 63 -10.00 -12.71 4.48
C THR A 63 -11.31 -13.26 3.94
N GLU A 64 -12.41 -12.96 4.64
CA GLU A 64 -13.76 -13.21 4.15
C GLU A 64 -14.19 -12.11 3.16
N SER A 65 -13.52 -10.95 3.20
CA SER A 65 -13.70 -9.87 2.24
C SER A 65 -12.84 -10.12 1.00
N PRO A 66 -13.37 -9.93 -0.22
CA PRO A 66 -12.59 -10.04 -1.46
C PRO A 66 -11.63 -8.86 -1.66
N VAL A 67 -11.76 -7.79 -0.86
CA VAL A 67 -10.93 -6.59 -0.98
C VAL A 67 -9.72 -6.71 -0.05
N LEU A 68 -8.53 -6.51 -0.62
CA LEU A 68 -7.28 -6.37 0.09
C LEU A 68 -6.77 -4.95 -0.10
N GLU A 69 -6.50 -4.27 1.01
CA GLU A 69 -5.87 -2.96 1.00
C GLU A 69 -4.37 -3.11 1.30
N LEU A 70 -3.55 -2.52 0.43
CA LEU A 70 -2.10 -2.43 0.58
C LEU A 70 -1.73 -0.96 0.85
N ARG A 71 -1.07 -0.71 1.97
CA ARG A 71 -0.56 0.60 2.36
C ARG A 71 0.95 0.66 2.21
N LEU A 72 1.42 1.70 1.54
CA LEU A 72 2.83 1.99 1.38
C LEU A 72 3.20 3.14 2.31
N LEU A 73 4.07 2.87 3.26
CA LEU A 73 4.53 3.84 4.24
C LEU A 73 5.92 4.34 3.82
N VAL A 74 5.98 5.59 3.40
CA VAL A 74 7.24 6.26 3.00
C VAL A 74 7.58 7.38 3.98
N PRO A 75 8.84 7.50 4.46
CA PRO A 75 9.31 8.60 5.28
C PRO A 75 9.00 9.97 4.65
N LYS A 76 8.56 10.95 5.46
CA LYS A 76 8.12 12.26 4.95
C LYS A 76 9.19 13.01 4.14
N ASN A 77 10.46 12.83 4.49
CA ASN A 77 11.61 13.47 3.86
C ASN A 77 12.12 12.74 2.60
N LYS A 78 11.45 11.65 2.22
CA LYS A 78 11.79 10.77 1.08
C LYS A 78 10.63 10.61 0.10
N ARG A 79 9.59 11.43 0.27
CA ARG A 79 8.46 11.55 -0.66
C ARG A 79 8.73 12.60 -1.71
#